data_AF-A0A522V6Z4-F1
#
_entry.id   AF-A0A522V6Z4-F1
#
_cell.length_a   1.000
_cell.length_b   1.000
_cell.length_c   1.000
_cell.angle_alpha   90.00
_cell.angle_beta   90.00
_cell.angle_gamma   90.00
#
_symmetry.space_group_name_H-M   'P 1'
#
loop_
_entity.id
_entity.type
_entity.pdbx_description
1 polymer ?
#
loop_
_entity_poly.entity_id
_entity_poly.type
_entity_poly.pdbx_seq_one_letter_code
_entity_poly.pdbx_strand_id
1 'polypeptide(L)' 'MAEDIDNIEEFEAKDTAHKLPIGWLMLYFGLILWGVYYLYAYTPSLGGWSQEGQYLESIKK' A
#
# COMPACT_ATOMS: atom_id res chain seq x y z
N MET A 1 11.00 15.71 -31.95
CA MET A 1 10.15 14.57 -31.53
C MET A 1 10.98 13.31 -31.32
N ALA A 2 11.75 12.82 -32.31
CA ALA A 2 12.67 11.68 -32.09
C ALA A 2 13.97 12.12 -31.39
N GLU A 3 14.61 13.21 -31.84
CA GLU A 3 15.83 13.76 -31.21
C GLU A 3 15.64 14.20 -29.74
N ASP A 4 14.44 14.66 -29.38
CA ASP A 4 14.14 15.08 -28.00
C ASP A 4 13.98 13.89 -27.05
N ILE A 5 13.66 12.69 -27.57
CA ILE A 5 13.56 11.46 -26.78
C ILE A 5 14.96 10.88 -26.52
N ASP A 6 15.88 11.03 -27.49
CA ASP A 6 17.27 10.58 -27.34
C ASP A 6 18.05 11.40 -26.31
N ASN A 7 17.62 12.63 -25.98
CA ASN A 7 18.30 13.50 -25.01
C ASN A 7 17.64 13.53 -23.62
N ILE A 8 16.74 12.58 -23.31
CA ILE A 8 16.08 12.47 -22.00
C ILE A 8 17.07 12.11 -20.89
N GLU A 9 18.14 11.38 -21.21
CA GLU A 9 19.19 10.99 -20.25
C GLU A 9 19.94 12.19 -19.64
N GLU A 10 19.95 13.35 -20.32
CA GLU A 10 20.56 14.59 -19.81
C GLU A 10 19.74 15.18 -18.64
N PHE A 11 18.44 14.89 -18.59
CA PHE A 11 17.52 15.36 -17.53
C PHE A 11 17.35 14.35 -16.39
N GLU A 12 17.94 13.15 -16.51
CA GLU A 12 17.82 12.13 -15.48
C GLU A 12 18.72 12.44 -14.27
N ALA A 13 18.13 12.38 -13.06
CA ALA A 13 18.90 12.44 -11.82
C ALA A 13 19.64 11.11 -11.58
N LYS A 14 20.79 10.93 -12.25
CA LYS A 14 21.59 9.70 -12.28
C LYS A 14 21.91 9.12 -10.89
N ASP A 15 22.11 9.98 -9.89
CA ASP A 15 22.47 9.56 -8.52
C ASP A 15 21.33 8.84 -7.76
N THR A 16 20.09 9.09 -8.19
CA THR A 16 18.86 8.55 -7.59
C THR A 16 18.04 7.69 -8.55
N ALA A 17 18.45 7.59 -9.82
CA ALA A 17 17.75 6.84 -10.87
C ALA A 17 17.40 5.39 -10.48
N HIS A 18 18.23 4.76 -9.63
CA HIS A 18 18.03 3.38 -9.17
C HIS A 18 17.75 3.26 -7.67
N LYS A 19 17.43 4.36 -6.98
CA LYS A 19 17.14 4.34 -5.54
C LYS A 19 15.68 4.70 -5.31
N LEU A 20 14.94 3.79 -4.69
CA LEU A 20 13.60 4.10 -4.22
C LEU A 20 13.67 5.12 -3.06
N PRO A 21 12.87 6.19 -3.08
CA PRO A 21 12.84 7.11 -1.96
C PRO A 21 12.39 6.38 -0.69
N ILE A 22 13.00 6.71 0.44
CA ILE A 22 12.75 6.00 1.70
C ILE A 22 11.27 6.06 2.13
N GLY A 23 10.56 7.15 1.81
CA GLY A 23 9.12 7.28 2.03
C GLY A 23 8.31 6.22 1.29
N TRP A 24 8.69 5.88 0.05
CA TRP A 24 8.04 4.83 -0.73
C TRP A 24 8.29 3.45 -0.15
N LEU A 25 9.52 3.19 0.32
CA LEU A 25 9.83 1.94 1.01
C LEU A 25 9.02 1.79 2.30
N MET A 26 8.95 2.84 3.12
CA MET A 26 8.13 2.84 4.34
C MET A 26 6.66 2.61 4.04
N LEU A 27 6.11 3.28 3.03
CA LEU A 27 4.72 3.07 2.60
C LEU A 27 4.51 1.62 2.14
N TYR A 28 5.40 1.07 1.31
CA TYR A 28 5.31 -0.29 0.80
C TYR A 28 5.25 -1.32 1.93
N PHE A 29 6.20 -1.27 2.87
CA PHE A 29 6.20 -2.19 4.02
C PHE A 29 5.02 -1.92 4.97
N GLY A 30 4.64 -0.66 5.16
CA GLY A 30 3.47 -0.28 5.94
C GLY A 30 2.19 -0.90 5.39
N LEU A 31 1.99 -0.86 4.07
CA LEU A 31 0.85 -1.48 3.39
C LEU A 31 0.86 -3.01 3.51
N ILE A 32 2.03 -3.65 3.45
CA ILE A 32 2.14 -5.09 3.68
C ILE A 32 1.73 -5.44 5.10
N LEU A 33 2.30 -4.78 6.11
CA LEU A 33 1.97 -5.02 7.51
C LEU A 33 0.49 -4.74 7.79
N TRP A 34 -0.04 -3.64 7.24
CA TRP A 34 -1.45 -3.29 7.33
C TRP A 34 -2.34 -4.34 6.66
N GLY A 35 -1.97 -4.84 5.48
CA GLY A 35 -2.70 -5.90 4.78
C GLY A 35 -2.75 -7.19 5.57
N VAL A 36 -1.63 -7.62 6.15
CA VAL A 36 -1.58 -8.80 7.03
C VAL A 36 -2.46 -8.60 8.27
N TYR A 37 -2.35 -7.43 8.92
CA TYR A 37 -3.20 -7.09 10.06
C TYR A 37 -4.68 -7.11 9.69
N TYR A 38 -5.05 -6.50 8.56
CA TYR A 38 -6.43 -6.45 8.07
C TYR A 38 -6.97 -7.85 7.81
N LEU A 39 -6.20 -8.70 7.13
CA LEU A 39 -6.60 -10.09 6.91
C LEU A 39 -6.82 -10.83 8.23
N TYR A 40 -5.91 -10.69 9.20
CA TYR A 40 -6.09 -11.31 10.51
C TYR A 40 -7.35 -10.79 11.24
N ALA A 41 -7.53 -9.48 11.30
CA ALA A 41 -8.62 -8.85 12.05
C ALA A 41 -10.00 -9.09 11.44
N TYR A 42 -10.10 -9.05 10.10
CA TYR A 42 -11.37 -9.10 9.38
C TYR A 42 -11.67 -10.44 8.72
N THR A 43 -10.82 -11.46 8.89
CA THR A 43 -11.17 -12.84 8.54
C THR A 43 -11.93 -13.48 9.70
N PRO A 44 -13.18 -13.98 9.50
CA PRO A 44 -13.99 -14.53 10.57
C PRO A 44 -13.34 -15.67 11.36
N SER A 45 -12.59 -16.53 10.68
CA SER A 45 -11.90 -17.67 11.31
C SER A 45 -10.67 -17.30 12.14
N LEU A 46 -10.19 -16.06 12.04
CA LEU A 46 -9.00 -15.57 12.75
C LEU A 46 -9.38 -14.55 13.82
N GLY A 47 -10.01 -13.45 13.40
CA GLY A 47 -10.30 -12.30 14.26
C GLY A 47 -11.70 -12.33 14.91
N GLY A 48 -12.52 -13.34 14.59
CA GLY A 48 -13.91 -13.42 15.08
C GLY A 48 -14.85 -12.34 14.52
N TRP A 49 -14.35 -11.47 13.64
CA TRP A 49 -15.13 -10.43 13.00
C TRP A 49 -16.08 -11.03 11.96
N SER A 50 -17.34 -10.55 11.94
CA SER A 50 -18.30 -10.87 10.88
C SER A 50 -19.19 -9.67 10.58
N GLN A 51 -19.60 -9.55 9.32
CA GLN A 51 -20.50 -8.49 8.87
C GLN A 51 -21.87 -8.56 9.59
N GLU A 52 -22.41 -9.77 9.76
CA GLU A 52 -23.69 -9.99 10.47
C GLU A 52 -23.59 -9.56 11.94
N GLY A 53 -22.51 -9.95 12.64
CA GLY A 53 -22.29 -9.55 14.02
C GLY A 53 -22.24 -8.03 14.19
N GLN A 54 -21.54 -7.34 13.29
CA GLN A 54 -21.47 -5.88 13.29
C GLN A 54 -22.81 -5.22 12.98
N TYR A 55 -23.59 -5.78 12.05
CA TYR A 55 -24.93 -5.30 11.77
C TYR A 55 -25.85 -5.41 13.00
N LEU A 56 -25.87 -6.58 13.66
CA LEU A 56 -26.67 -6.81 14.86
C LEU A 56 -26.26 -5.89 16.03
N GLU A 57 -24.97 -5.55 16.14
CA GLU A 57 -24.49 -4.59 17.13
C GLU A 57 -24.94 -3.16 16.80
N SER A 58 -24.92 -2.78 15.53
CA SER A 58 -25.31 -1.43 15.09
C SER A 58 -26.79 -1.09 15.34
N ILE A 59 -27.68 -2.09 15.28
CA ILE A 59 -29.12 -1.93 15.52
C ILE A 59 -29.52 -2.01 16.99
N LYS A 60 -28.60 -2.43 17.88
CA LYS A 60 -28.84 -2.50 19.33
C LYS A 60 -28.57 -1.17 20.05
N LYS A 61 -27.95 -0.20 19.38
CA LYS A 61 -27.75 1.17 19.85
C LYS A 61 -29.01 2.01 19.63
#